data_AF-A0A2C5XSK8-F1
#
_entry.id   AF-A0A2C5XSK8-F1
#
_cell.length_a   1.000
_cell.length_b   1.000
_cell.length_c   1.000
_cell.angle_alpha   90.00
_cell.angle_beta   90.00
_cell.angle_gamma   90.00
#
_symmetry.space_group_name_H-M   'P 1'
#
loop_
_entity.id
_entity.type
_entity.pdbx_description
1 polymer ?
#
loop_
_entity_poly.entity_id
_entity_poly.type
_entity_poly.pdbx_seq_one_letter_code
_entity_poly.pdbx_strand_id
1 'polypeptide(L)'
;MLDPVEGPRRLPTLLLYDNKGLQLFEEITYLDEYYLTNYEIALLKASVDEIASSIPAHSLLVELGSGNLRKVCLLLEAFERLAKPVDYYALDLSQQELERTLAHLPRFEFVACHGLLGTIGNFDRPDAASFLQSFADLLDPVRDRMLIGLDSCSVPEKV
;
A
#
# COMPACT_ATOMS: atom_id res chain seq x y z
N MET A 1 -22.79 0.00 -15.16
CA MET A 1 -23.29 -0.51 -16.45
C MET A 1 -23.39 0.67 -17.41
N LEU A 2 -22.94 0.51 -18.66
CA LEU A 2 -22.84 1.59 -19.63
C LEU A 2 -24.21 2.12 -20.08
N ASP A 3 -25.24 1.28 -20.02
CA ASP A 3 -26.60 1.63 -20.40
C ASP A 3 -27.62 0.97 -19.44
N PRO A 4 -27.82 1.53 -18.23
CA PRO A 4 -28.75 0.98 -17.26
C PRO A 4 -30.19 1.37 -17.59
N VAL A 5 -31.13 0.45 -17.36
CA VAL A 5 -32.57 0.69 -17.50
C VAL A 5 -33.09 1.68 -16.44
N GLU A 6 -32.50 1.66 -15.24
CA GLU A 6 -32.74 2.64 -14.16
C GLU A 6 -31.43 2.97 -13.43
N GLY A 7 -31.32 4.20 -12.93
CA GLY A 7 -30.16 4.69 -12.17
C GLY A 7 -29.03 5.29 -13.04
N PRO A 8 -27.98 5.83 -12.41
CA PRO A 8 -26.90 6.49 -13.14
C PRO A 8 -25.99 5.49 -13.87
N ARG A 9 -25.42 5.92 -15.00
CA ARG A 9 -24.33 5.19 -15.66
C ARG A 9 -23.16 5.05 -14.70
N ARG A 10 -22.52 3.88 -14.70
CA ARG A 10 -21.36 3.58 -13.84
C ARG A 10 -20.28 2.86 -14.65
N LEU A 11 -19.04 3.28 -14.45
CA LEU A 11 -17.82 2.64 -14.93
C LEU A 11 -17.03 2.09 -13.74
N PRO A 12 -16.44 0.89 -13.83
CA PRO A 12 -15.54 0.39 -12.79
C PRO A 12 -14.32 1.30 -12.62
N THR A 13 -13.96 1.61 -11.37
CA THR A 13 -12.75 2.41 -11.06
C THR A 13 -11.48 1.77 -11.60
N LEU A 14 -11.45 0.45 -11.77
CA LEU A 14 -10.32 -0.28 -12.37
C LEU A 14 -9.94 0.27 -13.77
N LEU A 15 -10.90 0.84 -14.51
CA LEU A 15 -10.63 1.47 -15.81
C LEU A 15 -9.75 2.72 -15.72
N LEU A 16 -9.60 3.32 -14.53
CA LEU A 16 -8.74 4.47 -14.29
C LEU A 16 -7.27 4.09 -14.08
N TYR A 17 -6.93 2.81 -13.95
CA TYR A 17 -5.59 2.35 -13.56
C TYR A 17 -4.90 1.53 -14.66
N ASP A 18 -5.03 1.98 -15.91
CA ASP A 18 -4.07 1.59 -16.94
C ASP A 18 -2.69 2.25 -16.66
N ASN A 19 -1.67 1.95 -17.47
CA ASN A 19 -0.33 2.50 -17.27
C ASN A 19 -0.31 4.04 -17.17
N LYS A 20 -1.15 4.73 -17.96
CA LYS A 20 -1.22 6.19 -17.94
C LYS A 20 -1.95 6.69 -16.69
N GLY A 21 -3.03 6.03 -16.32
CA GLY A 21 -3.80 6.34 -15.13
C GLY A 21 -3.01 6.14 -13.84
N LEU A 22 -2.17 5.11 -13.78
CA LEU A 22 -1.23 4.88 -12.67
C LEU A 22 -0.20 6.01 -12.55
N GLN A 23 0.38 6.46 -13.68
CA GLN A 23 1.31 7.61 -13.69
C GLN A 23 0.63 8.91 -13.24
N LEU A 24 -0.59 9.17 -13.73
CA LEU A 24 -1.37 10.33 -13.30
C LEU A 24 -1.72 10.26 -11.80
N PHE A 25 -2.08 9.08 -11.30
CA PHE A 25 -2.32 8.90 -9.87
C PHE A 25 -1.04 9.14 -9.06
N GLU A 26 0.11 8.63 -9.53
CA GLU A 26 1.40 8.93 -8.92
C GLU A 26 1.65 10.44 -8.85
N GLU A 27 1.45 11.19 -9.94
CA GLU A 27 1.55 12.67 -9.96
C GLU A 27 0.59 13.33 -8.94
N ILE A 28 -0.66 12.86 -8.86
CA ILE A 28 -1.64 13.34 -7.88
C ILE A 28 -1.11 13.19 -6.45
N THR A 29 -0.39 12.11 -6.13
CA THR A 29 0.17 11.89 -4.78
C THR A 29 1.29 12.87 -4.37
N TYR A 30 1.74 13.74 -5.27
CA TYR A 30 2.69 14.82 -4.97
C TYR A 30 2.02 16.20 -4.82
N LEU A 31 0.74 16.33 -5.18
CA LEU A 31 0.00 17.58 -5.07
C LEU A 31 -0.31 17.92 -3.60
N ASP A 32 -0.20 19.20 -3.24
CA ASP A 32 -0.50 19.67 -1.89
C ASP A 32 -2.00 19.56 -1.57
N GLU A 33 -2.85 19.64 -2.59
CA GLU A 33 -4.29 19.45 -2.51
C GLU A 33 -4.65 18.00 -2.14
N TYR A 34 -3.86 17.03 -2.60
CA TYR A 34 -4.02 15.62 -2.25
C TYR A 34 -3.21 15.28 -0.99
N TYR A 35 -3.64 15.85 0.14
CA TYR A 35 -2.89 15.82 1.40
C TYR A 35 -2.58 14.41 1.94
N LEU A 36 -3.38 13.41 1.57
CA LEU A 36 -3.38 12.06 2.16
C LEU A 36 -1.98 11.42 2.16
N THR A 37 -1.31 11.40 1.01
CA THR A 37 -0.01 10.75 0.89
C THR A 37 1.05 11.42 1.75
N ASN A 38 1.10 12.75 1.76
CA ASN A 38 2.09 13.49 2.54
C ASN A 38 1.83 13.40 4.05
N TYR A 39 0.56 13.40 4.47
CA TYR A 39 0.18 13.19 5.87
C TYR A 39 0.55 11.77 6.35
N GLU A 40 0.26 10.74 5.56
CA GLU A 40 0.61 9.36 5.90
C GLU A 40 2.14 9.18 5.99
N ILE A 41 2.89 9.77 5.05
CA ILE A 41 4.36 9.78 5.10
C ILE A 41 4.87 10.49 6.36
N ALA A 42 4.29 11.62 6.74
CA ALA A 42 4.69 12.34 7.95
C ALA A 42 4.43 11.53 9.22
N LEU A 43 3.27 10.86 9.29
CA LEU A 43 2.92 9.96 10.39
C LEU A 43 3.87 8.76 10.44
N LEU A 44 4.12 8.09 9.31
CA LEU A 44 5.04 6.97 9.22
C LEU A 44 6.44 7.37 9.68
N LYS A 45 6.98 8.51 9.21
CA LYS A 45 8.29 9.01 9.65
C LYS A 45 8.40 9.18 11.16
N ALA A 46 7.31 9.59 11.83
CA ALA A 46 7.29 9.77 13.29
C ALA A 46 7.25 8.44 14.07
N SER A 47 6.79 7.36 13.45
CA SER A 47 6.54 6.07 14.13
C SER A 47 7.36 4.90 13.58
N VAL A 48 8.12 5.08 12.49
CA VAL A 48 8.72 3.96 11.75
C VAL A 48 9.73 3.17 12.58
N ASP A 49 10.52 3.83 13.42
CA ASP A 49 11.52 3.16 14.26
C ASP A 49 10.84 2.30 15.34
N GLU A 50 9.71 2.76 15.90
CA GLU A 50 8.90 2.00 16.85
C GLU A 50 8.27 0.77 16.16
N ILE A 51 7.67 0.98 14.99
CA ILE A 51 7.07 -0.10 14.19
C ILE A 51 8.13 -1.16 13.87
N ALA A 52 9.28 -0.76 13.29
CA ALA A 52 10.36 -1.67 12.92
C ALA A 52 10.96 -2.40 14.14
N SER A 53 11.07 -1.72 15.28
CA SER A 53 11.53 -2.33 16.53
C SER A 53 10.60 -3.44 17.01
N SER A 54 9.29 -3.25 16.88
CA SER A 54 8.26 -4.20 17.32
C SER A 54 8.16 -5.48 16.46
N ILE A 55 8.54 -5.42 15.19
CA ILE A 55 8.44 -6.54 14.23
C ILE A 55 9.66 -7.44 14.34
N PRO A 56 9.60 -8.74 14.67
CA PRO A 56 10.79 -9.58 14.86
C PRO A 56 11.70 -9.71 13.63
N ALA A 57 12.97 -10.07 13.84
CA ALA A 57 13.86 -10.44 12.73
C ALA A 57 13.34 -11.70 12.00
N HIS A 58 13.68 -11.82 10.72
CA HIS A 58 13.21 -12.84 9.79
C HIS A 58 11.68 -12.84 9.57
N SER A 59 11.05 -11.66 9.71
CA SER A 59 9.64 -11.47 9.39
C SER A 59 9.41 -11.29 7.88
N LEU A 60 8.22 -11.66 7.44
CA LEU A 60 7.71 -11.40 6.10
C LEU A 60 6.85 -10.13 6.13
N LEU A 61 7.23 -9.14 5.33
CA LEU A 61 6.45 -7.93 5.12
C LEU A 61 5.76 -8.01 3.76
N VAL A 62 4.42 -8.05 3.75
CA VAL A 62 3.64 -8.04 2.51
C VAL A 62 2.90 -6.72 2.40
N GLU A 63 3.15 -5.98 1.31
CA GLU A 63 2.41 -4.75 1.00
C GLU A 63 1.40 -5.02 -0.11
N LEU A 64 0.13 -4.79 0.20
CA LEU A 64 -0.98 -5.01 -0.72
C LEU A 64 -1.25 -3.74 -1.52
N GLY A 65 -0.89 -3.74 -2.81
CA GLY A 65 -0.93 -2.54 -3.65
C GLY A 65 0.26 -1.63 -3.36
N SER A 66 1.44 -2.05 -3.80
CA SER A 66 2.71 -1.41 -3.44
C SER A 66 2.91 -0.01 -4.05
N GLY A 67 2.26 0.28 -5.17
CA GLY A 67 2.34 1.60 -5.81
C GLY A 67 3.80 2.03 -6.05
N ASN A 68 4.14 3.29 -5.74
CA ASN A 68 5.47 3.85 -5.94
C ASN A 68 6.46 3.66 -4.78
N LEU A 69 6.13 2.82 -3.80
CA LEU A 69 7.01 2.43 -2.68
C LEU A 69 7.46 3.57 -1.73
N ARG A 70 7.01 4.82 -1.92
CA ARG A 70 7.44 5.98 -1.12
C ARG A 70 7.23 5.80 0.37
N LYS A 71 6.15 5.10 0.74
CA LYS A 71 5.76 4.87 2.14
C LYS A 71 6.53 3.73 2.75
N VAL A 72 6.51 2.57 2.09
CA VAL A 72 7.17 1.36 2.60
C VAL A 72 8.69 1.52 2.69
N CYS A 73 9.29 2.30 1.78
CA CYS A 73 10.74 2.54 1.80
C CYS A 73 11.22 3.10 3.14
N LEU A 74 10.41 3.91 3.83
CA LEU A 74 10.73 4.40 5.18
C LEU A 74 10.92 3.24 6.16
N LEU A 75 10.07 2.22 6.07
CA LEU A 75 10.10 1.04 6.93
C LEU A 75 11.24 0.09 6.54
N LEU A 76 11.49 -0.09 5.24
CA LEU A 76 12.65 -0.88 4.77
C LEU A 76 13.97 -0.26 5.24
N GLU A 77 14.12 1.06 5.13
CA GLU A 77 15.28 1.78 5.67
C GLU A 77 15.40 1.66 7.19
N ALA A 78 14.28 1.60 7.93
CA ALA A 78 14.32 1.38 9.37
C ALA A 78 14.82 -0.02 9.73
N PHE A 79 14.37 -1.06 9.00
CA PHE A 79 14.90 -2.41 9.17
C PHE A 79 16.40 -2.49 8.86
N GLU A 80 16.83 -1.84 7.78
CA GLU A 80 18.24 -1.76 7.40
C GLU A 80 19.08 -1.09 8.50
N ARG A 81 18.66 0.07 9.03
CA ARG A 81 19.35 0.76 10.13
C ARG A 81 19.45 -0.09 11.40
N LEU A 82 18.44 -0.90 11.68
CA LEU A 82 18.41 -1.81 12.82
C LEU A 82 19.14 -3.13 12.57
N ALA A 83 19.74 -3.31 11.39
CA ALA A 83 20.38 -4.55 10.96
C ALA A 83 19.47 -5.77 11.12
N LYS A 84 18.19 -5.61 10.76
CA LYS A 84 17.13 -6.58 11.02
C LYS A 84 16.73 -7.31 9.73
N PRO A 85 17.11 -8.57 9.57
CA PRO A 85 16.78 -9.33 8.37
C PRO A 85 15.27 -9.40 8.16
N VAL A 86 14.76 -9.00 7.00
CA VAL A 86 13.35 -9.16 6.62
C VAL A 86 13.20 -9.44 5.12
N ASP A 87 12.13 -10.14 4.76
CA ASP A 87 11.73 -10.37 3.39
C ASP A 87 10.50 -9.51 3.07
N TYR A 88 10.65 -8.57 2.15
CA TYR A 88 9.60 -7.67 1.69
C TYR A 88 9.02 -8.15 0.36
N TYR A 89 7.70 -8.24 0.29
CA TYR A 89 6.93 -8.61 -0.89
C TYR A 89 5.99 -7.47 -1.29
N ALA A 90 6.28 -6.87 -2.44
CA ALA A 90 5.45 -5.86 -3.11
C ALA A 90 4.38 -6.57 -3.97
N LEU A 91 3.09 -6.44 -3.63
CA LEU A 91 2.00 -6.92 -4.47
C LEU A 91 1.49 -5.78 -5.36
N ASP A 92 1.56 -5.96 -6.68
CA ASP A 92 0.98 -5.01 -7.64
C ASP A 92 0.36 -5.72 -8.84
N LEU A 93 -0.64 -5.08 -9.46
CA LEU A 93 -1.34 -5.60 -10.63
C LEU A 93 -0.55 -5.37 -11.92
N SER A 94 0.31 -4.35 -11.94
CA SER A 94 1.11 -4.00 -13.10
C SER A 94 2.52 -4.56 -12.94
N GLN A 95 2.83 -5.60 -13.72
CA GLN A 95 4.18 -6.16 -13.76
C GLN A 95 5.23 -5.09 -14.12
N GLN A 96 4.91 -4.21 -15.06
CA GLN A 96 5.81 -3.15 -15.49
C GLN A 96 6.12 -2.16 -14.34
N GLU A 97 5.09 -1.75 -13.59
CA GLU A 97 5.29 -0.85 -12.45
C GLU A 97 6.02 -1.53 -11.31
N LEU A 98 5.70 -2.79 -11.03
CA LEU A 98 6.38 -3.60 -10.02
C LEU A 98 7.89 -3.73 -10.30
N GLU A 99 8.25 -4.07 -11.54
CA GLU A 99 9.65 -4.14 -11.98
C GLU A 99 10.32 -2.76 -11.93
N ARG A 100 9.63 -1.71 -12.38
CA ARG A 100 10.14 -0.34 -12.36
C ARG A 100 10.43 0.09 -10.93
N THR A 101 9.47 0.01 -10.01
CA THR A 101 9.61 0.59 -8.67
C THR A 101 10.61 -0.19 -7.82
N LEU A 102 10.62 -1.52 -7.89
CA LEU A 102 11.63 -2.35 -7.22
C LEU A 102 13.05 -2.07 -7.72
N ALA A 103 13.24 -1.80 -9.03
CA ALA A 103 14.55 -1.47 -9.57
C ALA A 103 15.10 -0.11 -9.09
N HIS A 104 14.25 0.78 -8.58
CA HIS A 104 14.66 2.08 -8.02
C HIS A 104 14.93 2.03 -6.51
N LEU A 105 14.66 0.92 -5.83
CA LEU A 105 14.99 0.78 -4.42
C LEU A 105 16.52 0.82 -4.23
N PRO A 106 17.00 1.41 -3.13
CA PRO A 106 18.40 1.29 -2.77
C PRO A 106 18.75 -0.17 -2.48
N ARG A 107 20.03 -0.51 -2.55
CA ARG A 107 20.50 -1.83 -2.11
C ARG A 107 20.50 -1.88 -0.59
N PHE A 108 19.86 -2.91 -0.06
CA PHE A 108 19.82 -3.22 1.37
C PHE A 108 20.66 -4.48 1.64
N GLU A 109 21.33 -4.54 2.79
CA GLU A 109 22.05 -5.72 3.27
C GLU A 109 21.11 -6.65 4.05
N PHE A 110 20.14 -6.09 4.78
CA PHE A 110 19.24 -6.83 5.67
C PHE A 110 17.83 -6.97 5.10
N VAL A 111 17.49 -6.27 4.02
CA VAL A 111 16.16 -6.35 3.40
C VAL A 111 16.26 -7.04 2.05
N ALA A 112 15.58 -8.17 1.89
CA ALA A 112 15.36 -8.77 0.58
C ALA A 112 14.02 -8.28 0.01
N CYS A 113 14.00 -7.81 -1.24
CA CYS A 113 12.79 -7.29 -1.88
C CYS A 113 12.35 -8.19 -3.03
N HIS A 114 11.05 -8.49 -3.07
CA HIS A 114 10.44 -9.42 -4.01
C HIS A 114 9.17 -8.82 -4.60
N GLY A 115 8.87 -9.17 -5.85
CA GLY A 115 7.63 -8.79 -6.51
C GLY A 115 6.62 -9.94 -6.51
N LEU A 116 5.35 -9.61 -6.24
CA LEU A 116 4.18 -10.47 -6.41
C LEU A 116 3.24 -9.82 -7.42
N LEU A 117 2.99 -10.47 -8.55
CA LEU A 117 2.00 -10.02 -9.52
C LEU A 117 0.61 -10.46 -9.07
N GLY A 118 -0.29 -9.52 -8.84
CA GLY A 118 -1.66 -9.80 -8.44
C GLY A 118 -2.45 -8.56 -8.04
N THR A 119 -3.71 -8.75 -7.68
CA THR A 119 -4.56 -7.65 -7.23
C THR A 119 -5.42 -8.11 -6.07
N ILE A 120 -5.60 -7.23 -5.09
CA ILE A 120 -6.63 -7.40 -4.06
C ILE A 120 -8.02 -6.97 -4.56
N GLY A 121 -8.09 -6.30 -5.71
CA GLY A 121 -9.30 -5.67 -6.22
C GLY A 121 -9.53 -4.27 -5.64
N ASN A 122 -10.62 -3.65 -6.06
CA ASN A 122 -11.16 -2.45 -5.42
C ASN A 122 -12.43 -2.84 -4.69
N PHE A 123 -12.61 -2.31 -3.49
CA PHE A 123 -13.73 -2.67 -2.65
C PHE A 123 -14.69 -1.49 -2.48
N ASP A 124 -15.98 -1.78 -2.49
CA ASP A 124 -16.93 -0.91 -1.80
C ASP A 124 -16.89 -1.18 -0.29
N ARG A 125 -17.68 -0.45 0.51
CA ARG A 125 -17.60 -0.56 1.97
C ARG A 125 -17.94 -1.97 2.49
N PRO A 126 -19.03 -2.64 2.06
CA PRO A 126 -19.31 -4.02 2.46
C PRO A 126 -18.23 -5.02 2.06
N ASP A 127 -17.71 -4.91 0.84
CA ASP A 127 -16.69 -5.83 0.35
C ASP A 127 -15.36 -5.63 1.10
N ALA A 128 -15.02 -4.39 1.45
CA ALA A 128 -13.83 -4.06 2.24
C ALA A 128 -13.90 -4.68 3.65
N ALA A 129 -15.06 -4.59 4.30
CA ALA A 129 -15.27 -5.19 5.61
C ALA A 129 -15.13 -6.73 5.55
N SER A 130 -15.70 -7.34 4.51
CA SER A 130 -15.61 -8.80 4.30
C SER A 130 -14.18 -9.25 4.02
N PHE A 131 -13.44 -8.47 3.24
CA PHE A 131 -12.01 -8.69 2.98
C PHE A 131 -11.19 -8.61 4.27
N LEU A 132 -11.37 -7.55 5.06
CA LEU A 132 -10.63 -7.38 6.32
C LEU A 132 -10.94 -8.49 7.32
N GLN A 133 -12.20 -8.94 7.41
CA GLN A 133 -12.57 -10.08 8.25
C GLN A 133 -11.87 -11.36 7.80
N SER A 134 -11.87 -11.62 6.48
CA SER A 134 -11.22 -12.81 5.91
C SER A 134 -9.71 -12.82 6.17
N PHE A 135 -9.06 -11.66 6.07
CA PHE A 135 -7.66 -11.51 6.43
C PHE A 135 -7.42 -11.70 7.93
N ALA A 136 -8.23 -11.08 8.79
CA ALA A 136 -8.12 -11.24 10.23
C ALA A 136 -8.27 -12.69 10.69
N ASP A 137 -9.16 -13.46 10.05
CA ASP A 137 -9.37 -14.89 10.33
C ASP A 137 -8.19 -15.77 9.89
N LEU A 138 -7.39 -15.30 8.92
CA LEU A 138 -6.21 -16.00 8.41
C LEU A 138 -4.96 -15.78 9.27
N LEU A 139 -4.84 -14.60 9.89
CA LEU A 139 -3.67 -14.20 10.65
C LEU A 139 -3.61 -14.89 12.02
N ASP A 140 -2.41 -15.32 12.42
CA ASP A 140 -2.17 -15.76 13.80
C ASP A 140 -2.27 -14.54 14.74
N PRO A 141 -3.17 -14.55 15.74
CA PRO A 141 -3.45 -13.36 16.55
C PRO A 141 -2.29 -12.97 17.48
N VAL A 142 -1.33 -13.88 17.71
CA VAL A 142 -0.19 -13.64 18.59
C VAL A 142 1.01 -13.18 17.78
N ARG A 143 1.25 -13.81 16.63
CA ARG A 143 2.48 -13.66 15.83
C ARG A 143 2.35 -12.65 14.71
N ASP A 144 1.19 -12.60 14.07
CA ASP A 144 1.01 -11.79 12.87
C ASP A 144 0.43 -10.42 13.22
N ARG A 145 0.71 -9.45 12.36
CA ARG A 145 0.28 -8.06 12.53
C ARG A 145 -0.20 -7.53 11.19
N MET A 146 -1.23 -6.70 11.25
CA MET A 146 -1.73 -5.95 10.10
C MET A 146 -1.67 -4.46 10.43
N LEU A 147 -0.99 -3.69 9.58
CA LEU A 147 -1.00 -2.23 9.65
C LEU A 147 -1.99 -1.71 8.60
N ILE A 148 -2.96 -0.91 9.04
CA ILE A 148 -4.00 -0.35 8.17
C ILE A 148 -3.99 1.17 8.30
N GLY A 149 -3.74 1.86 7.20
CA GLY A 149 -3.94 3.31 7.11
C GLY A 149 -5.42 3.63 6.88
N LEU A 150 -6.00 4.44 7.78
CA LEU A 150 -7.39 4.90 7.65
C LEU A 150 -7.41 6.42 7.61
N ASP A 151 -7.94 6.98 6.52
CA ASP A 151 -8.32 8.39 6.53
C ASP A 151 -9.64 8.57 7.28
N SER A 152 -9.65 9.50 8.22
CA SER A 152 -10.82 9.81 9.05
C SER A 152 -11.77 10.80 8.38
N CYS A 153 -11.45 11.29 7.18
CA CYS A 153 -12.21 12.29 6.44
C CYS A 153 -12.59 13.51 7.28
N SER A 154 -11.65 13.98 8.10
CA SER A 154 -11.88 15.06 9.08
C SER A 154 -12.07 16.44 8.45
N VAL A 155 -11.71 16.62 7.17
CA VAL A 155 -11.92 17.84 6.40
C VAL A 155 -12.73 17.51 5.14
N PRO A 156 -14.07 17.64 5.16
CA PRO A 156 -14.92 17.25 4.03
C PRO A 156 -14.59 17.95 2.71
N GLU A 157 -13.98 19.13 2.78
CA GLU A 157 -13.59 19.91 1.60
C GLU A 157 -12.30 19.40 0.93
N LYS A 158 -11.59 18.46 1.56
CA LYS A 158 -10.35 17.85 1.06
C LYS A 158 -10.49 16.36 0.70
N VAL A 159 -11.72 15.82 0.76
CA VAL A 159 -12.05 14.42 0.44
C VAL A 159 -12.90 14.37 -0.82
#